data_AF-R3W9L5-F1
#
_entry.id   AF-R3W9L5-F1
#
_cell.length_a   1.000
_cell.length_b   1.000
_cell.length_c   1.000
_cell.angle_alpha   90.00
_cell.angle_beta   90.00
_cell.angle_gamma   90.00
#
_symmetry.space_group_name_H-M   'P 1'
#
loop_
_entity.id
_entity.type
_entity.pdbx_description
1 polymer ?
#
loop_
_entity_poly.entity_id
_entity_poly.type
_entity_poly.pdbx_seq_one_letter_code
_entity_poly.pdbx_strand_id
1 'polypeptide(L)'
;MTTLPNIGKPATNALESIGITTLEQVRLLDKATLLKIHGVGPKAVTILEKALTDHNWTFFKNDSAPKTDFAVICLLSCDNAPKRRMIRDYLIAAASGNQSLLNSLLTDSFRWIIPGKESITGKRRGCVWNSHN
;
A
#
# COMPACT_ATOMS: atom_id res chain seq x y z
N MET A 1 8.29 -1.31 -21.71
CA MET A 1 8.15 -1.98 -20.41
C MET A 1 8.44 -3.46 -20.62
N THR A 2 9.20 -4.07 -19.73
CA THR A 2 9.63 -5.46 -19.81
C THR A 2 8.50 -6.38 -19.33
N THR A 3 8.16 -7.39 -20.14
CA THR A 3 7.11 -8.36 -19.82
C THR A 3 7.52 -9.28 -18.67
N LEU A 4 6.54 -9.79 -17.91
CA LEU A 4 6.82 -10.75 -16.85
C LEU A 4 7.32 -12.09 -17.42
N PRO A 5 8.28 -12.76 -16.73
CA PRO A 5 8.69 -14.12 -17.07
C PRO A 5 7.55 -15.11 -16.77
N ASN A 6 7.67 -16.34 -17.28
CA ASN A 6 6.72 -17.39 -16.94
C ASN A 6 6.87 -17.82 -15.47
N ILE A 7 5.96 -17.31 -14.63
CA ILE A 7 5.88 -17.60 -13.18
C ILE A 7 4.77 -18.60 -12.83
N GLY A 8 4.15 -19.22 -13.85
CA GLY A 8 2.98 -20.06 -13.71
C GLY A 8 1.67 -19.26 -13.70
N LYS A 9 0.58 -19.91 -14.15
CA LYS A 9 -0.73 -19.29 -14.31
C LYS A 9 -1.30 -18.68 -13.02
N PRO A 10 -1.20 -19.31 -11.83
CA PRO A 10 -1.72 -18.73 -10.60
C PRO A 10 -1.03 -17.41 -10.22
N ALA A 11 0.31 -17.37 -10.30
CA ALA A 11 1.07 -16.16 -9.94
C ALA A 11 0.89 -15.05 -10.98
N THR A 12 0.81 -15.41 -12.27
CA THR A 12 0.54 -14.45 -13.36
C THR A 12 -0.80 -13.77 -13.16
N ASN A 13 -1.87 -14.55 -12.99
CA ASN A 13 -3.21 -14.03 -12.74
C ASN A 13 -3.27 -13.18 -11.46
N ALA A 14 -2.56 -13.59 -10.41
CA ALA A 14 -2.52 -12.86 -9.15
C ALA A 14 -1.88 -11.48 -9.31
N LEU A 15 -0.76 -11.36 -10.03
CA LEU A 15 -0.11 -10.07 -10.32
C LEU A 15 -0.98 -9.19 -11.24
N GLU A 16 -1.56 -9.77 -12.29
CA GLU A 16 -2.46 -9.06 -13.20
C GLU A 16 -3.69 -8.51 -12.47
N SER A 17 -4.27 -9.29 -11.54
CA SER A 17 -5.44 -8.87 -10.75
C SER A 17 -5.19 -7.65 -9.87
N ILE A 18 -3.93 -7.34 -9.56
CA ILE A 18 -3.52 -6.15 -8.81
C ILE A 18 -2.84 -5.10 -9.70
N GLY A 19 -2.92 -5.25 -11.03
CA GLY A 19 -2.41 -4.29 -12.01
C GLY A 19 -0.91 -4.36 -12.28
N ILE A 20 -0.24 -5.42 -11.83
CA ILE A 20 1.19 -5.64 -12.07
C ILE A 20 1.35 -6.54 -13.29
N THR A 21 1.84 -5.96 -14.38
CA THR A 21 1.97 -6.63 -15.68
C THR A 21 3.39 -6.57 -16.23
N THR A 22 4.30 -5.87 -15.54
CA THR A 22 5.66 -5.60 -16.02
C THR A 22 6.71 -5.84 -14.94
N LEU A 23 7.93 -6.14 -15.37
CA LEU A 23 9.04 -6.43 -14.47
C LEU A 23 9.50 -5.18 -13.71
N GLU A 24 9.38 -3.99 -14.31
CA GLU A 24 9.63 -2.70 -13.67
C GLU A 24 8.69 -2.45 -12.50
N GLN A 25 7.40 -2.81 -12.62
CA GLN A 25 6.45 -2.71 -11.52
C GLN A 25 6.76 -3.71 -10.40
N VAL A 26 7.16 -4.94 -10.76
CA VAL A 26 7.60 -5.95 -9.79
C VAL A 26 8.80 -5.47 -8.98
N ARG A 27 9.74 -4.78 -9.62
CA ARG A 27 10.92 -4.20 -8.98
C ARG A 27 10.57 -3.25 -7.82
N LEU A 28 9.42 -2.58 -7.87
CA LEU A 28 8.96 -1.64 -6.83
C LEU A 28 8.45 -2.34 -5.56
N LEU A 29 8.33 -3.67 -5.57
CA LEU A 29 7.91 -4.47 -4.43
C LEU A 29 9.10 -5.17 -3.77
N ASP A 30 8.98 -5.41 -2.46
CA ASP A 30 9.87 -6.32 -1.75
C ASP A 30 9.38 -7.78 -1.85
N LYS A 31 10.29 -8.73 -1.57
CA LYS A 31 9.98 -10.17 -1.62
C LYS A 31 8.85 -10.56 -0.67
N ALA A 32 8.80 -9.95 0.51
CA ALA A 32 7.82 -10.26 1.55
C ALA A 32 6.39 -9.87 1.12
N THR A 33 6.26 -8.76 0.40
CA THR A 33 5.00 -8.27 -0.16
C THR A 33 4.52 -9.17 -1.27
N LEU A 34 5.41 -9.60 -2.17
CA LEU A 34 5.09 -10.57 -3.21
C LEU A 34 4.56 -11.88 -2.63
N LEU A 35 5.20 -12.41 -1.58
CA LEU A 35 4.77 -13.64 -0.91
C LEU A 35 3.42 -13.53 -0.18
N LYS A 36 2.95 -12.31 0.12
CA LYS A 36 1.61 -12.09 0.72
C LYS A 36 0.49 -12.11 -0.33
N ILE A 37 0.81 -12.09 -1.61
CA ILE A 37 -0.19 -12.14 -2.68
C ILE A 37 -0.66 -13.58 -2.83
N HIS A 38 -1.95 -13.82 -2.60
CA HIS A 38 -2.55 -15.14 -2.76
C HIS A 38 -2.35 -15.65 -4.20
N GLY A 39 -1.70 -16.80 -4.35
CA GLY A 39 -1.33 -17.38 -5.66
C GLY A 39 0.12 -17.13 -6.08
N VAL A 40 0.86 -16.23 -5.41
CA VAL A 40 2.29 -16.00 -5.64
C VAL A 40 3.10 -16.79 -4.61
N GLY A 41 3.64 -17.93 -5.04
CA GLY A 41 4.47 -18.79 -4.19
C GLY A 41 5.97 -18.47 -4.27
N PRO A 42 6.80 -19.06 -3.38
CA PRO A 42 8.26 -18.86 -3.36
C PRO A 42 8.93 -19.10 -4.72
N LYS A 43 8.47 -20.11 -5.47
CA LYS A 43 8.99 -20.41 -6.81
C LYS A 43 8.80 -19.25 -7.79
N ALA A 44 7.65 -18.58 -7.77
CA ALA A 44 7.40 -17.42 -8.62
C ALA A 44 8.34 -16.27 -8.25
N VAL A 45 8.54 -16.02 -6.96
CA VAL A 45 9.46 -14.98 -6.47
C VAL A 45 10.89 -15.25 -6.91
N THR A 46 11.37 -16.50 -6.87
CA THR A 46 12.71 -16.87 -7.36
C THR A 46 12.87 -16.59 -8.87
N ILE A 47 11.84 -16.88 -9.67
CA ILE A 47 11.88 -16.62 -11.12
C ILE A 47 11.91 -15.11 -11.39
N LEU A 48 11.09 -14.33 -10.67
CA LEU A 48 11.10 -12.86 -10.76
C LEU A 48 12.45 -12.27 -10.34
N GLU A 49 13.06 -12.81 -9.29
CA GLU A 49 14.39 -12.37 -8.83
C GLU A 49 15.45 -12.58 -9.91
N LYS A 50 15.45 -13.74 -10.54
CA LYS A 50 16.35 -14.06 -11.63
C LYS A 50 16.16 -13.08 -12.79
N ALA A 51 14.91 -12.89 -13.22
CA ALA A 51 14.60 -11.97 -14.30
C ALA A 51 15.05 -10.54 -13.97
N LEU A 52 14.85 -10.05 -12.74
CA LEU A 52 15.37 -8.74 -12.33
C LEU A 52 16.90 -8.69 -12.41
N THR A 53 17.57 -9.73 -11.95
CA THR A 53 19.04 -9.81 -11.93
C THR A 53 19.62 -9.82 -13.35
N ASP A 54 18.95 -10.47 -14.30
CA ASP A 54 19.32 -10.47 -15.73
C ASP A 54 19.32 -9.04 -16.33
N HIS A 55 18.56 -8.11 -15.73
CA HIS A 55 18.54 -6.69 -16.08
C HIS A 55 19.39 -5.81 -15.15
N ASN A 56 20.27 -6.40 -14.32
CA ASN A 56 21.02 -5.71 -13.26
C ASN A 56 20.10 -4.94 -12.28
N TRP A 57 18.87 -5.39 -12.11
CA TRP A 57 17.92 -4.86 -11.15
C TRP A 57 17.83 -5.75 -9.92
N THR A 58 17.34 -5.14 -8.84
CA THR A 58 17.06 -5.82 -7.59
C THR A 58 15.66 -5.43 -7.14
N PHE A 59 15.01 -6.30 -6.36
CA PHE A 59 13.77 -5.92 -5.67
C PHE A 59 13.99 -4.66 -4.85
N PHE A 60 12.91 -3.93 -4.63
CA PHE A 60 12.89 -2.87 -3.65
C PHE A 60 13.33 -3.45 -2.32
N LYS A 61 14.48 -2.98 -1.85
CA LYS A 61 14.96 -3.28 -0.52
C LYS A 61 14.36 -2.27 0.41
N ASN A 62 13.47 -2.72 1.28
CA ASN A 62 12.95 -1.88 2.33
C ASN A 62 13.95 -1.80 3.49
N ASP A 63 15.20 -1.39 3.18
CA ASP A 63 16.29 -1.28 4.16
C ASP A 63 16.13 -0.02 5.03
N SER A 64 15.19 0.85 4.67
CA SER A 64 14.95 2.16 5.31
C SER A 64 13.48 2.60 5.25
N ALA A 65 12.51 1.66 5.22
CA ALA A 65 11.25 2.00 5.87
C ALA A 65 11.63 2.35 7.30
N PRO A 66 11.24 3.53 7.83
CA PRO A 66 11.32 3.72 9.26
C PRO A 66 10.62 2.51 9.88
N LYS A 67 11.16 1.99 10.98
CA LYS A 67 10.54 0.90 11.75
C LYS A 67 9.30 1.49 12.44
N THR A 68 8.35 1.93 11.64
CA THR A 68 7.02 2.35 12.02
C THR A 68 6.18 1.10 12.08
N ASP A 69 5.21 1.07 13.00
CA ASP A 69 4.28 -0.06 13.09
C ASP A 69 3.36 -0.18 11.85
N PHE A 70 3.44 0.74 10.89
CA PHE A 70 2.65 0.69 9.66
C PHE A 70 3.33 1.39 8.48
N ALA A 71 3.03 0.90 7.27
CA ALA A 71 3.32 1.52 5.98
C ALA A 71 2.03 1.53 5.15
N VAL A 72 1.79 2.60 4.38
CA VAL A 72 0.60 2.72 3.51
C VAL A 72 1.03 2.90 2.05
N ILE A 73 0.85 1.85 1.25
CA ILE A 73 1.04 1.86 -0.21
C ILE A 73 -0.22 1.25 -0.82
N CYS A 74 -0.96 2.02 -1.61
CA CYS A 74 -2.25 1.60 -2.16
C CYS A 74 -2.51 2.20 -3.55
N LEU A 75 -2.83 1.36 -4.53
CA LEU A 75 -3.37 1.81 -5.82
C LEU A 75 -4.85 2.19 -5.62
N LEU A 76 -5.30 3.26 -6.29
CA LEU A 76 -6.69 3.71 -6.25
C LEU A 76 -7.68 2.64 -6.72
N SER A 77 -7.23 1.65 -7.49
CA SER A 77 -8.03 0.52 -7.99
C SER A 77 -8.05 -0.73 -7.09
N CYS A 78 -7.28 -0.77 -6.00
CA CYS A 78 -7.21 -1.93 -5.12
C CYS A 78 -8.37 -1.97 -4.10
N ASP A 79 -9.48 -2.61 -4.45
CA ASP A 79 -10.68 -2.67 -3.61
C ASP A 79 -10.91 -4.02 -2.90
N ASN A 80 -10.00 -4.99 -3.06
CA ASN A 80 -10.13 -6.35 -2.51
C ASN A 80 -9.97 -6.45 -0.97
N ALA A 81 -9.78 -5.33 -0.26
CA ALA A 81 -9.65 -5.31 1.19
C ALA A 81 -10.33 -4.06 1.79
N PRO A 82 -11.52 -4.18 2.39
CA PRO A 82 -12.30 -3.04 2.90
C PRO A 82 -11.51 -2.12 3.84
N LYS A 83 -10.65 -2.68 4.71
CA LYS A 83 -9.81 -1.91 5.63
C LYS A 83 -8.78 -1.03 4.91
N ARG A 84 -8.21 -1.52 3.79
CA ARG A 84 -7.25 -0.74 2.99
C ARG A 84 -7.93 0.42 2.29
N ARG A 85 -9.12 0.17 1.73
CA ARG A 85 -9.98 1.20 1.14
C ARG A 85 -10.30 2.31 2.15
N MET A 86 -10.71 1.96 3.37
CA MET A 86 -10.99 2.95 4.41
C MET A 86 -9.79 3.82 4.76
N ILE A 87 -8.60 3.24 4.95
CA ILE A 87 -7.37 3.99 5.25
C ILE A 87 -7.00 4.90 4.07
N ARG A 88 -7.07 4.40 2.84
CA ARG A 88 -6.81 5.17 1.62
C ARG A 88 -7.77 6.35 1.51
N ASP A 89 -9.07 6.10 1.58
CA ASP A 89 -10.11 7.11 1.41
C ASP A 89 -10.01 8.17 2.51
N TYR A 90 -9.69 7.77 3.75
CA TYR A 90 -9.39 8.70 4.84
C TYR A 90 -8.17 9.59 4.53
N LEU A 91 -7.05 8.99 4.09
CA LEU A 91 -5.82 9.74 3.78
C LEU A 91 -6.03 10.74 2.63
N ILE A 92 -6.74 10.34 1.57
CA ILE A 92 -7.07 11.24 0.45
C ILE A 92 -7.96 12.39 0.93
N ALA A 93 -9.00 12.08 1.70
CA ALA A 93 -9.91 13.08 2.23
C ALA A 93 -9.21 14.07 3.17
N ALA A 94 -8.31 13.58 4.01
CA ALA A 94 -7.49 14.39 4.91
C ALA A 94 -6.52 15.30 4.14
N ALA A 95 -5.76 14.76 3.19
CA ALA A 95 -4.77 15.52 2.42
C ALA A 95 -5.39 16.56 1.48
N SER A 96 -6.59 16.28 0.94
CA SER A 96 -7.33 17.21 0.07
C SER A 96 -8.20 18.21 0.84
N GLY A 97 -8.27 18.12 2.17
CA GLY A 97 -9.19 18.94 2.98
C GLY A 97 -10.67 18.67 2.71
N ASN A 98 -11.03 17.49 2.20
CA ASN A 98 -12.41 17.14 1.86
C ASN A 98 -13.23 16.79 3.12
N GLN A 99 -13.75 17.82 3.78
CA GLN A 99 -14.48 17.70 5.04
C GLN A 99 -15.76 16.86 4.93
N SER A 100 -16.45 16.91 3.78
CA SER A 100 -17.67 16.13 3.57
C SER A 100 -17.37 14.63 3.59
N LEU A 101 -16.31 14.22 2.88
CA LEU A 101 -15.88 12.83 2.83
C LEU A 101 -15.36 12.37 4.20
N LEU A 102 -14.57 13.19 4.90
CA LEU A 102 -14.14 12.88 6.27
C LEU A 102 -15.32 12.67 7.23
N ASN A 103 -16.36 13.52 7.13
CA ASN A 103 -17.56 13.37 7.94
C ASN A 103 -18.35 12.09 7.66
N SER A 104 -18.29 11.58 6.42
CA SER A 104 -18.90 10.28 6.08
C SER A 104 -18.06 9.07 6.49
N LEU A 105 -16.73 9.23 6.56
CA LEU A 105 -15.80 8.15 6.91
C LEU A 105 -15.62 7.97 8.42
N LEU A 106 -15.75 9.05 9.18
CA LEU A 106 -15.47 9.07 10.62
C LEU A 106 -16.75 9.11 11.46
N THR A 107 -16.75 8.37 12.57
CA THR A 107 -17.81 8.44 13.58
C THR A 107 -17.60 9.61 14.54
N ASP A 108 -18.64 9.99 15.27
CA ASP A 108 -18.54 11.01 16.33
C ASP A 108 -17.64 10.56 17.50
N SER A 109 -17.46 9.25 17.67
CA SER A 109 -16.57 8.64 18.65
C SER A 109 -15.12 8.50 18.17
N PHE A 110 -14.76 9.05 17.01
CA PHE A 110 -13.41 8.99 16.47
C PHE A 110 -12.36 9.49 17.48
N ARG A 111 -11.25 8.77 17.58
CA ARG A 111 -10.08 9.16 18.39
C ARG A 111 -8.82 9.10 17.54
N TRP A 112 -8.05 10.17 17.59
CA TRP A 112 -6.70 10.25 17.04
C TRP A 112 -5.70 10.29 18.18
N ILE A 113 -4.85 9.27 18.25
CA ILE A 113 -3.88 9.09 19.34
C ILE A 113 -2.50 9.27 18.73
N ILE A 114 -1.79 10.31 19.16
CA ILE A 114 -0.38 10.50 18.85
C ILE A 114 0.39 10.12 20.12
N PRO A 115 1.26 9.09 20.09
CA PRO A 115 2.05 8.73 21.25
C PRO A 115 2.80 9.95 21.82
N GLY A 116 2.71 10.15 23.13
CA GLY A 116 3.34 11.30 23.80
C GLY A 116 2.62 12.64 23.63
N LYS A 117 1.44 12.68 22.98
CA LYS A 117 0.57 13.87 22.93
C LYS A 117 -0.84 13.56 23.42
N GLU A 118 -1.59 14.60 23.76
CA GLU A 118 -3.01 14.45 24.08
C GLU A 118 -3.79 13.91 22.88
N SER A 119 -4.71 12.98 23.16
CA SER A 119 -5.57 12.41 22.14
C SER A 119 -6.60 13.42 21.65
N ILE A 120 -6.80 13.49 20.34
CA ILE A 120 -7.87 14.30 19.74
C ILE A 120 -9.12 13.44 19.64
N THR A 121 -10.25 13.94 20.13
CA THR A 121 -11.54 13.25 20.12
C THR A 121 -12.57 13.97 19.26
N GLY A 122 -13.40 13.17 18.59
CA GLY A 122 -14.47 13.64 17.71
C GLY A 122 -14.00 14.00 16.31
N LYS A 123 -14.88 13.75 15.33
CA LYS A 123 -14.61 13.98 13.91
C LYS A 123 -14.28 15.45 13.57
N ARG A 124 -14.86 16.43 14.27
CA ARG A 124 -14.60 17.86 14.00
C ARG A 124 -13.16 18.30 14.30
N ARG A 125 -12.53 17.75 15.34
CA ARG A 125 -11.16 18.12 15.73
C ARG A 125 -10.11 17.24 15.06
N GLY A 126 -10.44 15.98 14.75
CA GLY A 126 -9.55 15.06 14.04
C GLY A 126 -9.35 15.36 12.54
N CYS A 127 -10.15 16.26 11.95
CA CYS A 127 -10.07 16.66 10.54
C CYS A 127 -9.21 17.90 10.29
N VAL A 128 -8.78 18.60 11.35
CA VAL A 128 -8.03 19.85 11.22
C VAL A 128 -6.54 19.53 11.24
N TRP A 129 -5.96 19.25 10.08
CA TRP A 129 -4.52 19.37 9.87
C TRP A 129 -4.19 20.86 9.83
N ASN A 130 -4.17 21.49 11.00
CA ASN A 130 -3.81 22.90 11.10
C ASN A 130 -2.33 23.04 10.74
N SER A 131 -2.09 23.44 9.49
CA SER A 131 -0.85 24.08 9.04
C SER A 131 -0.66 25.38 9.82
N HIS A 132 -0.12 25.29 11.03
CA HIS A 132 0.60 26.39 11.64
C HIS A 132 2.07 26.23 11.27
N ASN A 133 2.40 26.69 10.07
CA ASN A 133 3.55 27.56 9.82
C ASN A 133 3.38 28.22 8.45
#